data_AF-A0A924GM44-F1
#
_entry.id   AF-A0A924GM44-F1
#
_cell.length_a   1.000
_cell.length_b   1.000
_cell.length_c   1.000
_cell.angle_alpha   90.00
_cell.angle_beta   90.00
_cell.angle_gamma   90.00
#
_symmetry.space_group_name_H-M   'P 1'
#
loop_
_entity.id
_entity.type
_entity.pdbx_description
1 polymer ?
#
loop_
_entity_poly.entity_id
_entity_poly.type
_entity_poly.pdbx_seq_one_letter_code
_entity_poly.pdbx_strand_id
1 'polypeptide(L)'
;MASFGGVELGKGGLAVFEVTSVSDDEEFVLRMPDGAEIVIPASSKYVVVRNCPGAGFDEVHEKAREAANRGIDMYFGQGGRPLVQAHQDSAYIVGWTSSFGWVLRIVGRNLLSTRFRATAEVRDADGNVVVQAARPPKAWHKSLRYYRVSEASTDLYDSFRNLYLAIESLLSEVVPPVTRANDKLEGDSEWLKRSLRELGQTLDLRPYAPVSPKAPHNAIHHELYENLRTAIFHAKTGRRTWVPQEWSSRATIVAARVRYARLFGALASQHLDIPYPAGGFFKAHWEQGWEANLADQEVFLSNDSTKVEDEAVGKYQLAPAGGDFMRLPTSPAEDMAADWRRGVLGVEVASTVHETLERVSRFGTLHDGELAIVDNLQAPLVVDGLARLEVVLLVEGRNYGQPRQDFET
;
A
#
# COMPACT_ATOMS: atom_id res chain seq x y z
N MET A 1 16.26 -14.98 -24.59
CA MET A 1 15.17 -13.98 -24.59
C MET A 1 14.73 -13.74 -23.16
N ALA A 2 14.34 -12.53 -22.79
CA ALA A 2 13.92 -12.20 -21.44
C ALA A 2 12.67 -13.01 -21.01
N SER A 3 12.72 -13.58 -19.82
CA SER A 3 11.66 -14.44 -19.28
C SER A 3 11.55 -14.31 -17.76
N PHE A 4 10.38 -14.58 -17.20
CA PHE A 4 10.17 -14.67 -15.75
C PHE A 4 9.52 -16.02 -15.42
N GLY A 5 10.21 -16.87 -14.66
CA GLY A 5 9.73 -18.23 -14.36
C GLY A 5 9.46 -19.09 -15.60
N GLY A 6 10.20 -18.84 -16.70
CA GLY A 6 10.02 -19.52 -17.99
C GLY A 6 9.02 -18.85 -18.93
N VAL A 7 8.27 -17.85 -18.45
CA VAL A 7 7.31 -17.09 -19.25
C VAL A 7 8.03 -15.98 -20.03
N GLU A 8 8.02 -16.03 -21.37
CA GLU A 8 8.64 -14.98 -22.20
C GLU A 8 7.96 -13.62 -21.99
N LEU A 9 8.74 -12.55 -21.83
CA LEU A 9 8.22 -11.24 -21.43
C LEU A 9 7.79 -10.32 -22.61
N GLY A 10 8.07 -10.69 -23.86
CA GLY A 10 7.75 -9.87 -25.05
C GLY A 10 8.70 -8.67 -25.21
N LYS A 11 8.33 -7.64 -25.99
CA LYS A 11 9.11 -6.38 -26.16
C LYS A 11 8.29 -5.10 -25.96
N GLY A 12 7.03 -5.25 -25.52
CA GLY A 12 6.10 -4.14 -25.28
C GLY A 12 6.09 -3.68 -23.83
N GLY A 13 5.01 -2.99 -23.44
CA GLY A 13 4.71 -2.77 -22.02
C GLY A 13 4.50 -4.10 -21.32
N LEU A 14 5.10 -4.25 -20.15
CA LEU A 14 5.12 -5.47 -19.38
C LEU A 14 4.89 -5.14 -17.90
N ALA A 15 4.21 -6.01 -17.17
CA ALA A 15 4.40 -6.10 -15.74
C ALA A 15 4.31 -7.54 -15.22
N VAL A 16 4.93 -7.78 -14.06
CA VAL A 16 4.77 -9.00 -13.28
C VAL A 16 4.35 -8.61 -11.87
N PHE A 17 3.27 -9.22 -11.39
CA PHE A 17 2.76 -9.01 -10.04
C PHE A 17 2.64 -10.33 -9.31
N GLU A 18 3.00 -10.34 -8.02
CA GLU A 18 2.72 -11.46 -7.14
C GLU A 18 1.20 -11.58 -6.89
N VAL A 19 0.72 -12.81 -6.67
CA VAL A 19 -0.64 -13.10 -6.21
C VAL A 19 -0.60 -13.84 -4.87
N THR A 20 -1.66 -13.72 -4.08
CA THR A 20 -1.71 -14.21 -2.69
C THR A 20 -1.65 -15.73 -2.53
N SER A 21 -1.93 -16.50 -3.59
CA SER A 21 -1.95 -17.96 -3.56
C SER A 21 -1.43 -18.55 -4.87
N VAL A 22 -1.12 -19.86 -4.84
CA VAL A 22 -0.66 -20.60 -6.02
C VAL A 22 -1.84 -20.81 -6.98
N SER A 23 -1.62 -20.55 -8.26
CA SER A 23 -2.54 -20.87 -9.36
C SER A 23 -2.74 -22.39 -9.52
N ASP A 24 -3.63 -22.77 -10.44
CA ASP A 24 -3.86 -24.17 -10.81
C ASP A 24 -2.69 -24.77 -11.59
N ASP A 25 -2.77 -26.07 -11.87
CA ASP A 25 -1.71 -26.85 -12.53
C ASP A 25 -1.65 -26.62 -14.06
N GLU A 26 -2.53 -25.78 -14.60
CA GLU A 26 -2.58 -25.39 -16.00
C GLU A 26 -2.35 -23.88 -16.16
N GLU A 27 -1.64 -23.50 -17.21
CA GLU A 27 -1.45 -22.10 -17.57
C GLU A 27 -2.75 -21.52 -18.14
N PHE A 28 -3.12 -20.34 -17.65
CA PHE A 28 -4.21 -19.55 -18.19
C PHE A 28 -3.67 -18.35 -18.98
N VAL A 29 -4.20 -18.14 -20.18
CA VAL A 29 -3.86 -17.01 -21.06
C VAL A 29 -5.12 -16.29 -21.51
N LEU A 30 -5.18 -14.97 -21.25
CA LEU A 30 -6.23 -14.10 -21.71
C LEU A 30 -5.67 -13.02 -22.63
N ARG A 31 -6.26 -12.86 -23.81
CA ARG A 31 -5.96 -11.76 -24.73
C ARG A 31 -7.06 -10.71 -24.69
N MET A 32 -6.68 -9.48 -24.38
CA MET A 32 -7.58 -8.34 -24.28
C MET A 32 -7.74 -7.63 -25.64
N PRO A 33 -8.86 -6.93 -25.87
CA PRO A 33 -9.10 -6.21 -27.12
C PRO A 33 -8.07 -5.11 -27.44
N ASP A 34 -7.41 -4.56 -26.42
CA ASP A 34 -6.37 -3.55 -26.54
C ASP A 34 -4.97 -4.14 -26.84
N GLY A 35 -4.87 -5.47 -26.98
CA GLY A 35 -3.65 -6.19 -27.29
C GLY A 35 -2.87 -6.69 -26.08
N ALA A 36 -3.26 -6.30 -24.85
CA ALA A 36 -2.63 -6.85 -23.64
C ALA A 36 -2.89 -8.36 -23.54
N GLU A 37 -1.86 -9.11 -23.16
CA GLU A 37 -1.94 -10.54 -22.90
C GLU A 37 -1.62 -10.81 -21.43
N ILE A 38 -2.56 -11.42 -20.72
CA ILE A 38 -2.41 -11.79 -19.31
C ILE A 38 -2.14 -13.28 -19.23
N VAL A 39 -1.07 -13.66 -18.55
CA VAL A 39 -0.67 -15.04 -18.34
C VAL A 39 -0.57 -15.32 -16.85
N ILE A 40 -1.32 -16.30 -16.40
CA ILE A 40 -1.25 -16.86 -15.05
C ILE A 40 -0.62 -18.25 -15.21
N PRO A 41 0.68 -18.40 -14.93
CA PRO A 41 1.39 -19.66 -15.19
C PRO A 41 0.91 -20.77 -14.26
N ALA A 42 1.12 -22.01 -14.66
CA ALA A 42 0.80 -23.17 -13.84
C ALA A 42 1.59 -23.16 -12.51
N SER A 43 0.93 -23.56 -11.43
CA SER A 43 1.48 -23.78 -10.09
C SER A 43 2.40 -22.64 -9.60
N SER A 44 2.00 -21.40 -9.88
CA SER A 44 2.81 -20.19 -9.68
C SER A 44 2.09 -19.17 -8.80
N LYS A 45 2.86 -18.28 -8.16
CA LYS A 45 2.35 -17.17 -7.32
C LYS A 45 2.50 -15.81 -7.98
N TYR A 46 2.38 -15.74 -9.30
CA TYR A 46 2.50 -14.48 -10.02
C TYR A 46 1.63 -14.48 -11.29
N VAL A 47 1.36 -13.28 -11.78
CA VAL A 47 0.70 -13.00 -13.04
C VAL A 47 1.61 -12.13 -13.90
N VAL A 48 1.71 -12.45 -15.18
CA VAL A 48 2.48 -11.71 -16.17
C VAL A 48 1.52 -11.02 -17.12
N VAL A 49 1.65 -9.70 -17.29
CA VAL A 49 0.93 -8.92 -18.28
C VAL A 49 1.91 -8.46 -19.34
N ARG A 50 1.69 -8.83 -20.59
CA ARG A 50 2.56 -8.51 -21.75
C ARG A 50 1.80 -7.66 -22.75
N ASN A 51 2.53 -6.96 -23.61
CA ASN A 51 1.97 -6.06 -24.63
C ASN A 51 0.98 -5.03 -24.05
N CYS A 52 1.20 -4.63 -22.80
CA CYS A 52 0.38 -3.62 -22.13
C CYS A 52 0.57 -2.26 -22.83
N PRO A 53 -0.51 -1.57 -23.21
CA PRO A 53 -0.41 -0.26 -23.85
C PRO A 53 0.08 0.79 -22.84
N GLY A 54 1.05 1.61 -23.19
CA GLY A 54 1.48 2.74 -22.35
C GLY A 54 2.88 3.24 -22.70
N ALA A 55 3.16 4.49 -22.34
CA ALA A 55 4.46 5.11 -22.48
C ALA A 55 5.08 5.30 -21.09
N GLY A 56 6.24 4.66 -20.86
CA GLY A 56 6.95 4.80 -19.60
C GLY A 56 6.44 3.90 -18.48
N PHE A 57 7.10 4.03 -17.33
CA PHE A 57 6.87 3.19 -16.15
C PHE A 57 5.45 3.34 -15.59
N ASP A 58 5.00 4.57 -15.30
CA ASP A 58 3.74 4.82 -14.58
C ASP A 58 2.52 4.33 -15.37
N GLU A 59 2.45 4.67 -16.66
CA GLU A 59 1.30 4.31 -17.50
C GLU A 59 1.22 2.79 -17.72
N VAL A 60 2.36 2.13 -17.94
CA VAL A 60 2.40 0.67 -18.08
C VAL A 60 2.04 0.01 -16.75
N HIS A 61 2.57 0.48 -15.62
CA HIS A 61 2.28 -0.08 -14.31
C HIS A 61 0.79 -0.01 -13.97
N GLU A 62 0.16 1.16 -14.11
CA GLU A 62 -1.27 1.35 -13.84
C GLU A 62 -2.14 0.45 -14.73
N LYS A 63 -1.91 0.46 -16.05
CA LYS A 63 -2.74 -0.32 -16.97
C LYS A 63 -2.51 -1.81 -16.85
N ALA A 64 -1.29 -2.24 -16.54
CA ALA A 64 -0.98 -3.65 -16.32
C ALA A 64 -1.63 -4.17 -15.03
N ARG A 65 -1.69 -3.37 -13.96
CA ARG A 65 -2.44 -3.73 -12.73
C ARG A 65 -3.91 -3.97 -13.03
N GLU A 66 -4.54 -3.08 -13.79
CA GLU A 66 -5.94 -3.23 -14.20
C GLU A 66 -6.16 -4.46 -15.11
N ALA A 67 -5.25 -4.70 -16.05
CA ALA A 67 -5.31 -5.87 -16.91
C ALA A 67 -5.16 -7.17 -16.10
N ALA A 68 -4.23 -7.22 -15.13
CA ALA A 68 -4.03 -8.36 -14.25
C ALA A 68 -5.30 -8.70 -13.46
N ASN A 69 -5.99 -7.71 -12.89
CA ASN A 69 -7.27 -7.93 -12.20
C ASN A 69 -8.32 -8.54 -13.13
N ARG A 70 -8.49 -8.00 -14.33
CA ARG A 70 -9.44 -8.56 -15.32
C ARG A 70 -9.07 -9.98 -15.72
N GLY A 71 -7.78 -10.27 -15.84
CA GLY A 71 -7.28 -11.63 -16.11
C GLY A 71 -7.64 -12.60 -14.97
N ILE A 72 -7.42 -12.19 -13.72
CA ILE A 72 -7.78 -12.95 -12.52
C ILE A 72 -9.30 -13.17 -12.43
N ASP A 73 -10.11 -12.16 -12.72
CA ASP A 73 -11.57 -12.26 -12.74
C ASP A 73 -12.04 -13.30 -13.76
N MET A 74 -11.50 -13.26 -14.98
CA MET A 74 -11.83 -14.20 -16.04
C MET A 74 -11.35 -15.62 -15.73
N TYR A 75 -10.14 -15.75 -15.16
CA TYR A 75 -9.59 -17.02 -14.71
C TYR A 75 -10.50 -17.68 -13.66
N PHE A 76 -10.89 -16.93 -12.61
CA PHE A 76 -11.82 -17.42 -11.60
C PHE A 76 -13.20 -17.76 -12.20
N GLY A 77 -13.72 -16.90 -13.07
CA GLY A 77 -15.00 -17.11 -13.77
C GLY A 77 -15.02 -18.35 -14.66
N GLN A 78 -13.86 -18.85 -15.07
CA GLN A 78 -13.70 -20.09 -15.87
C GLN A 78 -13.37 -21.33 -15.02
N GLY A 79 -13.51 -21.23 -13.70
CA GLY A 79 -13.31 -22.34 -12.76
C GLY A 79 -11.92 -22.39 -12.13
N GLY A 80 -11.07 -21.39 -12.38
CA GLY A 80 -9.79 -21.23 -11.71
C GLY A 80 -9.93 -20.91 -10.22
N ARG A 81 -8.84 -21.04 -9.47
CA ARG A 81 -8.80 -20.68 -8.04
C ARG A 81 -9.03 -19.19 -7.80
N PRO A 82 -9.56 -18.80 -6.62
CA PRO A 82 -9.62 -17.40 -6.24
C PRO A 82 -8.20 -16.87 -6.00
N LEU A 83 -7.75 -15.98 -6.88
CA LEU A 83 -6.50 -15.23 -6.75
C LEU A 83 -6.80 -13.77 -6.44
N VAL A 84 -5.86 -13.12 -5.78
CA VAL A 84 -5.86 -11.68 -5.49
C VAL A 84 -4.45 -11.18 -5.71
N GLN A 85 -4.28 -9.99 -6.29
CA GLN A 85 -2.94 -9.41 -6.40
C GLN A 85 -2.38 -9.17 -4.99
N ALA A 86 -1.11 -9.51 -4.79
CA ALA A 86 -0.46 -9.39 -3.50
C ALA A 86 -0.31 -7.93 -3.07
N HIS A 87 0.07 -7.74 -1.80
CA HIS A 87 0.23 -6.41 -1.21
C HIS A 87 1.15 -5.52 -2.06
N GLN A 88 0.91 -4.21 -2.05
CA GLN A 88 1.77 -3.25 -2.78
C GLN A 88 3.24 -3.24 -2.32
N ASP A 89 3.53 -3.93 -1.21
CA ASP A 89 4.89 -4.07 -0.68
C ASP A 89 5.62 -5.29 -1.27
N SER A 90 4.89 -6.24 -1.87
CA SER A 90 5.49 -7.33 -2.64
C SER A 90 6.28 -6.77 -3.82
N ALA A 91 7.42 -7.41 -4.11
CA ALA A 91 8.21 -7.09 -5.28
C ALA A 91 7.37 -7.22 -6.57
N TYR A 92 7.54 -6.26 -7.47
CA TYR A 92 6.92 -6.29 -8.79
C TYR A 92 7.90 -5.85 -9.87
N ILE A 93 7.58 -6.20 -11.10
CA ILE A 93 8.40 -5.87 -12.28
C ILE A 93 7.56 -5.06 -13.25
N VAL A 94 8.15 -4.04 -13.85
CA VAL A 94 7.55 -3.27 -14.95
C VAL A 94 8.57 -3.13 -16.07
N GLY A 95 8.15 -3.37 -17.32
CA GLY A 95 8.98 -3.19 -18.50
C GLY A 95 8.35 -2.23 -19.49
N TRP A 96 9.15 -1.35 -20.10
CA TRP A 96 8.68 -0.39 -21.09
C TRP A 96 9.78 -0.01 -22.08
N THR A 97 9.39 0.49 -23.25
CA THR A 97 10.36 1.03 -24.22
C THR A 97 10.71 2.47 -23.86
N SER A 98 12.01 2.76 -23.80
CA SER A 98 12.57 4.09 -23.55
C SER A 98 13.52 4.51 -24.68
N SER A 99 14.13 5.69 -24.55
CA SER A 99 15.22 6.13 -25.43
C SER A 99 16.46 5.22 -25.39
N PHE A 100 16.64 4.45 -24.32
CA PHE A 100 17.73 3.48 -24.18
C PHE A 100 17.39 2.11 -24.79
N GLY A 101 16.18 1.93 -25.32
CA GLY A 101 15.64 0.63 -25.70
C GLY A 101 14.70 0.08 -24.64
N TRP A 102 14.54 -1.24 -24.60
CA TRP A 102 13.61 -1.90 -23.68
C TRP A 102 14.22 -2.01 -22.29
N VAL A 103 13.58 -1.36 -21.31
CA VAL A 103 14.02 -1.27 -19.92
C VAL A 103 13.09 -2.11 -19.06
N LEU A 104 13.66 -2.83 -18.10
CA LEU A 104 12.90 -3.53 -17.07
C LEU A 104 13.31 -2.99 -15.71
N ARG A 105 12.33 -2.67 -14.87
CA ARG A 105 12.54 -2.22 -13.49
C ARG A 105 11.92 -3.23 -12.51
N ILE A 106 12.76 -3.74 -11.61
CA ILE A 106 12.34 -4.47 -10.41
C ILE A 106 12.09 -3.43 -9.31
N VAL A 107 10.96 -3.51 -8.62
CA VAL A 107 10.64 -2.62 -7.49
C VAL A 107 10.33 -3.47 -6.27
N GLY A 108 11.14 -3.31 -5.21
CA GLY A 108 10.86 -3.85 -3.88
C GLY A 108 10.52 -2.72 -2.90
N ARG A 109 9.72 -3.01 -1.87
CA ARG A 109 9.35 -2.02 -0.85
C ARG A 109 9.47 -2.57 0.56
N ASN A 110 9.97 -1.74 1.45
CA ASN A 110 10.14 -2.05 2.86
C ASN A 110 9.42 -1.02 3.71
N LEU A 111 8.46 -1.47 4.50
CA LEU A 111 7.73 -0.64 5.45
C LEU A 111 8.44 -0.61 6.79
N LEU A 112 8.88 0.57 7.21
CA LEU A 112 9.47 0.80 8.53
C LEU A 112 8.46 1.46 9.45
N SER A 113 7.98 0.68 10.41
CA SER A 113 7.08 1.18 11.45
C SER A 113 7.87 1.56 12.71
N THR A 114 7.59 2.75 13.25
CA THR A 114 8.18 3.18 14.52
C THR A 114 7.14 3.50 15.58
N ARG A 115 7.46 3.11 16.82
CA ARG A 115 6.63 3.37 17.98
C ARG A 115 7.49 3.96 19.10
N PHE A 116 7.17 5.18 19.49
CA PHE A 116 7.79 5.84 20.64
C PHE A 116 6.86 5.73 21.86
N ARG A 117 7.45 5.45 23.02
CA ARG A 117 6.76 5.50 24.32
C ARG A 117 7.59 6.35 25.26
N ALA A 118 6.98 7.42 25.79
CA ALA A 118 7.54 8.23 26.85
C ALA A 118 6.70 8.05 28.11
N THR A 119 7.36 8.04 29.28
CA THR A 119 6.73 8.06 30.59
C THR A 119 7.26 9.26 31.36
N ALA A 120 6.37 10.05 31.96
CA ALA A 120 6.74 11.16 32.81
C ALA A 120 6.56 10.76 34.28
N GLU A 121 7.55 11.05 35.11
CA GLU A 121 7.43 11.01 36.57
C GLU A 121 7.24 12.43 37.08
N VAL A 122 6.22 12.65 37.92
CA VAL A 122 6.05 13.94 38.61
C VAL A 122 6.76 13.83 39.95
N ARG A 123 7.62 14.80 40.25
CA ARG A 123 8.27 14.93 41.56
C ARG A 123 7.76 16.18 42.28
N ASP A 124 7.56 16.07 43.58
CA ASP A 124 7.23 17.23 44.42
C ASP A 124 8.46 18.12 44.66
N ALA A 125 8.29 19.21 45.41
CA ALA A 125 9.37 20.15 45.71
C ALA A 125 10.53 19.53 46.51
N ASP A 126 10.26 18.42 47.22
CA ASP A 126 11.22 17.68 48.02
C ASP A 126 11.87 16.53 47.22
N GLY A 127 11.52 16.37 45.93
CA GLY A 127 12.06 15.37 45.02
C GLY A 127 11.37 14.00 45.08
N ASN A 128 10.31 13.85 45.87
CA ASN A 128 9.56 12.60 45.99
C ASN A 128 8.63 12.40 44.80
N VAL A 129 8.48 11.15 44.35
CA VAL A 129 7.57 10.81 43.26
C VAL A 129 6.13 10.97 43.73
N VAL A 130 5.36 11.82 43.04
CA VAL A 130 3.93 12.02 43.27
C VAL A 130 3.16 10.88 42.61
N VAL A 131 2.54 10.03 43.42
CA VAL A 131 1.67 8.95 42.93
C VAL A 131 0.38 9.57 42.39
N GLN A 132 0.20 9.55 41.07
CA GLN A 132 -1.05 9.97 40.46
C GLN A 132 -2.15 8.93 40.70
N ALA A 133 -3.36 9.40 40.99
CA ALA A 133 -4.52 8.53 41.09
C ALA A 133 -4.70 7.74 39.78
N ALA A 134 -5.04 6.46 39.90
CA ALA A 134 -5.32 5.63 38.73
C ALA A 134 -6.46 6.26 37.91
N ARG A 135 -6.26 6.39 36.59
CA ARG A 135 -7.30 6.90 35.71
C ARG A 135 -8.51 5.95 35.76
N PRO A 136 -9.75 6.48 35.71
CA PRO A 136 -10.93 5.63 35.60
C PRO A 136 -10.82 4.64 34.43
N PRO A 137 -11.36 3.42 34.56
CA PRO A 137 -11.43 2.49 33.44
C PRO A 137 -12.20 3.11 32.27
N LYS A 138 -11.67 2.95 31.06
CA LYS A 138 -12.32 3.44 29.84
C LYS A 138 -13.45 2.50 29.44
N ALA A 139 -14.61 3.07 29.11
CA ALA A 139 -15.74 2.30 28.62
C ALA A 139 -15.49 1.80 27.20
N TRP A 140 -15.78 0.52 26.95
CA TRP A 140 -15.74 -0.01 25.60
C TRP A 140 -16.98 0.46 24.82
N HIS A 141 -16.77 0.95 23.60
CA HIS A 141 -17.84 1.29 22.66
C HIS A 141 -17.66 0.49 21.36
N LYS A 142 -18.77 0.08 20.73
CA LYS A 142 -18.74 -0.81 19.55
C LYS A 142 -18.00 -0.20 18.34
N SER A 143 -17.96 1.13 18.22
CA SER A 143 -17.18 1.81 17.16
C SER A 143 -15.70 1.46 17.17
N LEU A 144 -15.13 1.15 18.34
CA LEU A 144 -13.73 0.76 18.49
C LEU A 144 -13.42 -0.55 17.76
N ARG A 145 -14.41 -1.46 17.68
CA ARG A 145 -14.26 -2.71 16.93
C ARG A 145 -14.18 -2.42 15.43
N TYR A 146 -15.10 -1.62 14.91
CA TYR A 146 -15.08 -1.23 13.49
C TYR A 146 -13.78 -0.51 13.13
N TYR A 147 -13.33 0.43 13.97
CA TYR A 147 -12.07 1.12 13.71
C TYR A 147 -10.86 0.19 13.75
N ARG A 148 -10.78 -0.72 14.74
CA ARG A 148 -9.71 -1.74 14.79
C ARG A 148 -9.71 -2.61 13.53
N VAL A 149 -10.88 -3.06 13.07
CA VAL A 149 -10.99 -3.87 11.84
C VAL A 149 -10.57 -3.03 10.62
N SER A 150 -10.94 -1.75 10.56
CA SER A 150 -10.48 -0.84 9.50
C SER A 150 -8.96 -0.73 9.43
N GLU A 151 -8.27 -0.55 10.57
CA GLU A 151 -6.80 -0.47 10.59
C GLU A 151 -6.14 -1.84 10.33
N ALA A 152 -6.79 -2.95 10.69
CA ALA A 152 -6.26 -4.30 10.47
C ALA A 152 -6.51 -4.84 9.05
N SER A 153 -7.53 -4.35 8.35
CA SER A 153 -7.91 -4.82 7.01
C SER A 153 -6.82 -4.53 6.00
N THR A 154 -6.48 -5.54 5.20
CA THR A 154 -5.53 -5.42 4.09
C THR A 154 -6.19 -4.83 2.86
N ASP A 155 -7.49 -5.07 2.64
CA ASP A 155 -8.24 -4.45 1.54
C ASP A 155 -8.64 -3.00 1.85
N LEU A 156 -8.38 -2.09 0.91
CA LEU A 156 -8.69 -0.66 1.05
C LEU A 156 -10.20 -0.42 1.17
N TYR A 157 -11.02 -1.18 0.43
CA TYR A 157 -12.46 -0.98 0.38
C TYR A 157 -13.13 -1.43 1.67
N ASP A 158 -12.73 -2.57 2.20
CA ASP A 158 -13.16 -3.07 3.50
C ASP A 158 -12.62 -2.22 4.65
N SER A 159 -11.37 -1.74 4.57
CA SER A 159 -10.84 -0.75 5.51
C SER A 159 -11.71 0.49 5.56
N PHE A 160 -12.06 1.05 4.41
CA PHE A 160 -12.91 2.23 4.32
C PHE A 160 -14.34 1.95 4.83
N ARG A 161 -14.94 0.82 4.46
CA ARG A 161 -16.27 0.41 4.93
C ARG A 161 -16.34 0.36 6.45
N ASN A 162 -15.36 -0.29 7.08
CA ASN A 162 -15.28 -0.38 8.53
C ASN A 162 -14.98 0.98 9.18
N LEU A 163 -14.20 1.86 8.54
CA LEU A 163 -14.00 3.22 9.04
C LEU A 163 -15.29 4.03 9.05
N TYR A 164 -16.06 3.96 7.95
CA TYR A 164 -17.37 4.60 7.85
C TYR A 164 -18.30 4.12 8.98
N LEU A 165 -18.38 2.80 9.21
CA LEU A 165 -19.20 2.22 10.28
C LEU A 165 -18.72 2.63 11.68
N ALA A 166 -17.42 2.82 11.88
CA ALA A 166 -16.88 3.31 13.14
C ALA A 166 -17.36 4.75 13.43
N ILE A 167 -17.29 5.63 12.43
CA ILE A 167 -17.76 7.02 12.52
C ILE A 167 -19.28 7.04 12.73
N GLU A 168 -20.04 6.33 11.89
CA GLU A 168 -21.49 6.23 11.98
C GLU A 168 -21.93 5.75 13.36
N SER A 169 -21.31 4.66 13.86
CA SER A 169 -21.64 4.10 15.16
C SER A 169 -21.37 5.06 16.31
N LEU A 170 -20.28 5.82 16.28
CA LEU A 170 -19.96 6.75 17.37
C LEU A 170 -20.83 8.01 17.28
N LEU A 171 -21.03 8.55 16.08
CA LEU A 171 -21.93 9.69 15.88
C LEU A 171 -23.37 9.38 16.25
N SER A 172 -23.83 8.14 16.06
CA SER A 172 -25.20 7.73 16.44
C SER A 172 -25.43 7.75 17.95
N GLU A 173 -24.38 7.54 18.76
CA GLU A 173 -24.45 7.69 20.22
C GLU A 173 -24.40 9.17 20.63
N VAL A 174 -23.53 9.97 19.98
CA VAL A 174 -23.37 11.40 20.29
C VAL A 174 -24.57 12.23 19.85
N VAL A 175 -25.10 11.94 18.65
CA VAL A 175 -26.24 12.61 18.04
C VAL A 175 -27.20 11.56 17.48
N PRO A 176 -28.15 11.05 18.30
CA PRO A 176 -29.08 10.01 17.86
C PRO A 176 -29.96 10.44 16.68
N PRO A 177 -30.34 9.50 15.79
CA PRO A 177 -31.39 9.72 14.81
C PRO A 177 -32.71 10.08 15.50
N VAL A 178 -33.46 11.04 14.93
CA VAL A 178 -34.74 11.48 15.50
C VAL A 178 -35.92 10.82 14.81
N THR A 179 -36.96 10.52 15.56
CA THR A 179 -38.26 10.10 15.01
C THR A 179 -39.02 11.33 14.54
N ARG A 180 -39.47 11.32 13.28
CA ARG A 180 -40.27 12.39 12.69
C ARG A 180 -41.71 12.32 13.20
N ALA A 181 -42.47 13.39 12.98
CA ALA A 181 -43.90 13.50 13.36
C ALA A 181 -44.82 12.43 12.73
N ASN A 182 -44.36 11.70 11.71
CA ASN A 182 -45.06 10.60 11.06
C ASN A 182 -44.59 9.21 11.53
N ASP A 183 -43.96 9.13 12.71
CA ASP A 183 -43.37 7.94 13.32
C ASP A 183 -42.29 7.24 12.46
N LYS A 184 -41.76 7.92 11.44
CA LYS A 184 -40.63 7.43 10.65
C LYS A 184 -39.33 7.97 11.20
N LEU A 185 -38.30 7.13 11.24
CA LEU A 185 -36.95 7.58 11.54
C LEU A 185 -36.46 8.59 10.48
N GLU A 186 -35.67 9.57 10.90
CA GLU A 186 -34.89 10.43 10.02
C GLU A 186 -34.05 9.58 9.04
N GLY A 187 -33.96 10.01 7.78
CA GLY A 187 -33.17 9.27 6.78
C GLY A 187 -31.67 9.46 7.00
N ASP A 188 -30.87 8.43 6.71
CA ASP A 188 -29.41 8.40 6.96
C ASP A 188 -28.67 9.66 6.50
N SER A 189 -28.96 10.13 5.27
CA SER A 189 -28.30 11.32 4.72
C SER A 189 -28.64 12.59 5.49
N GLU A 190 -29.91 12.75 5.88
CA GLU A 190 -30.37 13.92 6.65
C GLU A 190 -29.77 13.89 8.06
N TRP A 191 -29.83 12.72 8.70
CA TRP A 191 -29.24 12.48 10.02
C TRP A 191 -27.75 12.78 10.02
N LEU A 192 -26.97 12.24 9.08
CA LEU A 192 -25.52 12.46 9.02
C LEU A 192 -25.18 13.93 8.80
N LYS A 193 -25.94 14.63 7.93
CA LYS A 193 -25.74 16.06 7.70
C LYS A 193 -26.02 16.89 8.95
N ARG A 194 -27.07 16.54 9.70
CA ARG A 194 -27.42 17.18 10.97
C ARG A 194 -26.39 16.88 12.06
N SER A 195 -25.98 15.62 12.22
CA SER A 195 -25.01 15.21 13.25
C SER A 195 -23.64 15.86 13.04
N LEU A 196 -23.17 15.97 11.79
CA LEU A 196 -21.93 16.70 11.48
C LEU A 196 -22.04 18.21 11.79
N ARG A 197 -23.22 18.81 11.59
CA ARG A 197 -23.45 20.22 11.93
C ARG A 197 -23.43 20.45 13.44
N GLU A 198 -24.08 19.57 14.20
CA GLU A 198 -24.10 19.62 15.67
C GLU A 198 -22.69 19.36 16.24
N LEU A 199 -21.99 18.35 15.72
CA LEU A 199 -20.60 18.07 16.08
C LEU A 199 -19.69 19.28 15.85
N GLY A 200 -19.88 19.97 14.72
CA GLY A 200 -19.12 21.17 14.37
C GLY A 200 -19.24 22.33 15.37
N GLN A 201 -20.15 22.26 16.34
CA GLN A 201 -20.27 23.22 17.44
C GLN A 201 -19.26 22.94 18.57
N THR A 202 -18.75 21.72 18.67
CA THR A 202 -17.85 21.27 19.75
C THR A 202 -16.48 20.80 19.25
N LEU A 203 -16.37 20.42 17.98
CA LEU A 203 -15.15 19.97 17.33
C LEU A 203 -14.88 20.78 16.06
N ASP A 204 -13.66 21.27 15.87
CA ASP A 204 -13.26 21.92 14.62
C ASP A 204 -13.17 20.89 13.49
N LEU A 205 -14.08 20.98 12.52
CA LEU A 205 -14.15 20.05 11.39
C LEU A 205 -13.25 20.42 10.21
N ARG A 206 -12.65 21.62 10.20
CA ARG A 206 -11.80 22.10 9.08
C ARG A 206 -10.63 21.15 8.77
N PRO A 207 -9.92 20.56 9.75
CA PRO A 207 -8.80 19.64 9.47
C PRO A 207 -9.20 18.33 8.79
N TYR A 208 -10.49 17.98 8.83
CA TYR A 208 -11.01 16.71 8.31
C TYR A 208 -11.82 16.86 7.02
N ALA A 209 -12.18 18.09 6.68
CA ALA A 209 -12.92 18.37 5.46
C ALA A 209 -12.00 18.33 4.22
N PRO A 210 -12.49 17.84 3.07
CA PRO A 210 -11.79 18.02 1.81
C PRO A 210 -11.75 19.51 1.43
N VAL A 211 -10.79 19.89 0.58
CA VAL A 211 -10.72 21.26 0.04
C VAL A 211 -12.02 21.56 -0.71
N SER A 212 -12.80 22.52 -0.22
CA SER A 212 -14.14 22.81 -0.74
C SER A 212 -14.56 24.23 -0.38
N PRO A 213 -15.37 24.91 -1.22
CA PRO A 213 -16.03 26.16 -0.84
C PRO A 213 -17.20 25.94 0.13
N LYS A 214 -17.64 24.69 0.34
CA LYS A 214 -18.73 24.36 1.26
C LYS A 214 -18.26 24.49 2.72
N ALA A 215 -19.18 24.78 3.63
CA ALA A 215 -18.91 24.66 5.06
C ALA A 215 -18.40 23.24 5.41
N PRO A 216 -17.45 23.08 6.36
CA PRO A 216 -16.78 21.80 6.62
C PRO A 216 -17.72 20.60 6.79
N HIS A 217 -18.81 20.74 7.56
CA HIS A 217 -19.80 19.67 7.74
C HIS A 217 -20.48 19.24 6.43
N ASN A 218 -20.79 20.18 5.54
CA ASN A 218 -21.37 19.91 4.22
C ASN A 218 -20.34 19.32 3.25
N ALA A 219 -19.08 19.74 3.36
CA ALA A 219 -17.99 19.18 2.55
C ALA A 219 -17.72 17.71 2.91
N ILE A 220 -17.66 17.40 4.22
CA ILE A 220 -17.51 16.04 4.74
C ILE A 220 -18.71 15.17 4.32
N HIS A 221 -19.94 15.64 4.53
CA HIS A 221 -21.14 14.89 4.14
C HIS A 221 -21.14 14.56 2.63
N HIS A 222 -20.85 15.55 1.79
CA HIS A 222 -20.82 15.37 0.34
C HIS A 222 -19.76 14.35 -0.09
N GLU A 223 -18.54 14.44 0.44
CA GLU A 223 -17.49 13.49 0.09
C GLU A 223 -17.75 12.11 0.72
N LEU A 224 -17.92 12.01 2.03
CA LEU A 224 -18.05 10.75 2.77
C LEU A 224 -19.29 9.95 2.37
N TYR A 225 -20.45 10.61 2.27
CA TYR A 225 -21.73 9.94 2.07
C TYR A 225 -22.15 9.91 0.59
N GLU A 226 -22.23 11.07 -0.05
CA GLU A 226 -22.77 11.15 -1.42
C GLU A 226 -21.81 10.57 -2.45
N ASN A 227 -20.50 10.77 -2.27
CA ASN A 227 -19.50 10.30 -3.23
C ASN A 227 -18.90 8.94 -2.83
N LEU A 228 -18.16 8.87 -1.71
CA LEU A 228 -17.36 7.71 -1.34
C LEU A 228 -18.22 6.49 -0.97
N ARG A 229 -19.10 6.62 0.03
CA ARG A 229 -20.00 5.53 0.43
C ARG A 229 -20.83 5.04 -0.75
N THR A 230 -21.46 5.95 -1.50
CA THR A 230 -22.28 5.57 -2.65
C THR A 230 -21.49 4.81 -3.71
N ALA A 231 -20.25 5.23 -4.01
CA ALA A 231 -19.40 4.56 -5.00
C ALA A 231 -18.85 3.21 -4.52
N ILE A 232 -18.56 3.04 -3.22
CA ILE A 232 -17.97 1.82 -2.64
C ILE A 232 -19.03 0.76 -2.28
N PHE A 233 -20.24 1.19 -1.90
CA PHE A 233 -21.27 0.29 -1.36
C PHE A 233 -22.31 -0.13 -2.40
N HIS A 234 -22.24 0.40 -3.62
CA HIS A 234 -23.19 0.08 -4.68
C HIS A 234 -22.48 -0.24 -6.00
N ALA A 235 -23.08 -1.16 -6.76
CA ALA A 235 -22.58 -1.62 -8.07
C ALA A 235 -23.61 -1.41 -9.20
N LYS A 236 -24.53 -0.45 -9.05
CA LYS A 236 -25.60 -0.21 -10.03
C LYS A 236 -25.05 0.47 -11.28
N THR A 237 -25.36 -0.07 -12.45
CA THR A 237 -25.04 0.53 -13.76
C THR A 237 -25.56 1.97 -13.87
N GLY A 238 -24.80 2.85 -14.53
CA GLY A 238 -25.16 4.26 -14.72
C GLY A 238 -24.83 5.17 -13.53
N ARG A 239 -24.12 4.66 -12.52
CA ARG A 239 -23.57 5.45 -11.41
C ARG A 239 -22.06 5.27 -11.36
N ARG A 240 -21.37 6.24 -10.75
CA ARG A 240 -19.97 6.04 -10.38
C ARG A 240 -19.90 4.95 -9.32
N THR A 241 -19.13 3.91 -9.61
CA THR A 241 -18.89 2.77 -8.72
C THR A 241 -17.40 2.50 -8.73
N TRP A 242 -16.86 2.12 -7.59
CA TRP A 242 -15.47 1.68 -7.49
C TRP A 242 -15.46 0.21 -7.15
N VAL A 243 -14.74 -0.55 -7.97
CA VAL A 243 -14.64 -2.00 -7.80
C VAL A 243 -13.43 -2.34 -6.93
N PRO A 244 -13.49 -3.43 -6.16
CA PRO A 244 -12.34 -3.90 -5.41
C PRO A 244 -11.10 -4.03 -6.31
N GLN A 245 -9.94 -3.69 -5.76
CA GLN A 245 -8.65 -3.67 -6.45
C GLN A 245 -8.50 -2.70 -7.65
N GLU A 246 -9.45 -1.77 -7.85
CA GLU A 246 -9.28 -0.70 -8.85
C GLU A 246 -8.15 0.26 -8.43
N TRP A 247 -7.18 0.42 -9.33
CA TRP A 247 -5.99 1.25 -9.14
C TRP A 247 -6.28 2.74 -9.35
N SER A 248 -7.07 3.08 -10.38
CA SER A 248 -7.28 4.46 -10.83
C SER A 248 -7.89 5.38 -9.75
N SER A 249 -8.72 4.82 -8.86
CA SER A 249 -9.42 5.54 -7.79
C SER A 249 -8.71 5.46 -6.43
N ARG A 250 -7.68 4.62 -6.32
CA ARG A 250 -7.00 4.26 -5.07
C ARG A 250 -6.48 5.44 -4.28
N ALA A 251 -5.70 6.32 -4.90
CA ALA A 251 -5.11 7.48 -4.24
C ALA A 251 -6.18 8.40 -3.61
N THR A 252 -7.33 8.54 -4.29
CA THR A 252 -8.46 9.33 -3.79
C THR A 252 -9.06 8.68 -2.53
N ILE A 253 -9.26 7.36 -2.55
CA ILE A 253 -9.85 6.62 -1.42
C ILE A 253 -8.89 6.61 -0.22
N VAL A 254 -7.58 6.37 -0.44
CA VAL A 254 -6.56 6.40 0.62
C VAL A 254 -6.52 7.78 1.28
N ALA A 255 -6.46 8.86 0.50
CA ALA A 255 -6.42 10.21 1.03
C ALA A 255 -7.66 10.53 1.89
N ALA A 256 -8.86 10.14 1.42
CA ALA A 256 -10.09 10.29 2.18
C ALA A 256 -10.10 9.45 3.47
N ARG A 257 -9.71 8.18 3.37
CA ARG A 257 -9.60 7.25 4.50
C ARG A 257 -8.68 7.81 5.59
N VAL A 258 -7.52 8.33 5.23
CA VAL A 258 -6.58 8.97 6.17
C VAL A 258 -7.23 10.16 6.88
N ARG A 259 -7.92 11.04 6.14
CA ARG A 259 -8.65 12.18 6.74
C ARG A 259 -9.71 11.71 7.73
N TYR A 260 -10.52 10.73 7.35
CA TYR A 260 -11.64 10.27 8.18
C TYR A 260 -11.21 9.40 9.37
N ALA A 261 -10.08 8.70 9.27
CA ALA A 261 -9.48 8.03 10.43
C ALA A 261 -9.00 9.04 11.48
N ARG A 262 -8.45 10.19 11.05
CA ARG A 262 -8.13 11.30 11.98
C ARG A 262 -9.38 11.90 12.62
N LEU A 263 -10.48 12.05 11.86
CA LEU A 263 -11.77 12.48 12.40
C LEU A 263 -12.28 11.49 13.46
N PHE A 264 -12.23 10.18 13.17
CA PHE A 264 -12.61 9.16 14.15
C PHE A 264 -11.76 9.23 15.42
N GLY A 265 -10.44 9.39 15.28
CA GLY A 265 -9.53 9.54 16.41
C GLY A 265 -9.88 10.74 17.30
N ALA A 266 -10.26 11.87 16.69
CA ALA A 266 -10.72 13.06 17.41
C ALA A 266 -12.06 12.81 18.14
N LEU A 267 -13.02 12.19 17.46
CA LEU A 267 -14.31 11.81 18.05
C LEU A 267 -14.15 10.87 19.25
N ALA A 268 -13.35 9.82 19.11
CA ALA A 268 -13.10 8.86 20.17
C ALA A 268 -12.34 9.49 21.35
N SER A 269 -11.41 10.41 21.09
CA SER A 269 -10.73 11.14 22.16
C SER A 269 -11.70 12.04 22.92
N GLN A 270 -12.61 12.74 22.23
CA GLN A 270 -13.55 13.68 22.83
C GLN A 270 -14.69 12.99 23.59
N HIS A 271 -15.24 11.91 23.04
CA HIS A 271 -16.47 11.29 23.57
C HIS A 271 -16.24 9.98 24.34
N LEU A 272 -15.12 9.31 24.14
CA LEU A 272 -14.81 8.03 24.81
C LEU A 272 -13.59 8.12 25.74
N ASP A 273 -12.91 9.28 25.82
CA ASP A 273 -11.61 9.45 26.48
C ASP A 273 -10.55 8.44 25.98
N ILE A 274 -10.60 8.09 24.69
CA ILE A 274 -9.65 7.19 24.04
C ILE A 274 -8.73 8.00 23.12
N PRO A 275 -7.53 8.41 23.59
CA PRO A 275 -6.56 9.07 22.75
C PRO A 275 -5.92 8.06 21.82
N TYR A 276 -5.81 8.41 20.54
CA TYR A 276 -4.98 7.69 19.59
C TYR A 276 -3.58 8.30 19.60
N PRO A 277 -2.51 7.48 19.60
CA PRO A 277 -1.15 7.99 19.58
C PRO A 277 -0.94 8.90 18.37
N ALA A 278 -0.30 10.05 18.56
CA ALA A 278 0.17 10.92 17.48
C ALA A 278 1.71 10.95 17.38
N GLY A 279 2.39 10.08 18.15
CA GLY A 279 3.85 10.04 18.22
C GLY A 279 4.50 9.28 17.07
N GLY A 280 5.73 9.67 16.73
CA GLY A 280 6.49 9.14 15.61
C GLY A 280 7.66 10.05 15.24
N PHE A 281 8.35 9.74 14.15
CA PHE A 281 9.36 10.64 13.60
C PHE A 281 8.72 11.96 13.16
N PHE A 282 9.46 13.05 13.30
CA PHE A 282 9.18 14.29 12.59
C PHE A 282 9.60 14.13 11.14
N LYS A 283 8.84 14.69 10.20
CA LYS A 283 9.14 14.62 8.76
C LYS A 283 10.57 15.07 8.47
N ALA A 284 10.99 16.21 9.00
CA ALA A 284 12.35 16.71 8.80
C ALA A 284 13.44 15.74 9.29
N HIS A 285 13.19 15.01 10.38
CA HIS A 285 14.15 14.01 10.89
C HIS A 285 14.16 12.74 10.03
N TRP A 286 12.99 12.33 9.51
CA TRP A 286 12.91 11.25 8.52
C TRP A 286 13.69 11.61 7.25
N GLU A 287 13.45 12.79 6.69
CA GLU A 287 14.11 13.25 5.46
C GLU A 287 15.63 13.30 5.67
N GLN A 288 16.09 13.97 6.73
CA GLN A 288 17.52 14.10 7.01
C GLN A 288 18.19 12.75 7.33
N GLY A 289 17.53 11.88 8.10
CA GLY A 289 18.08 10.58 8.49
C GLY A 289 18.18 9.61 7.32
N TRP A 290 17.16 9.57 6.45
CA TRP A 290 17.11 8.63 5.33
C TRP A 290 17.88 9.10 4.11
N GLU A 291 18.00 10.41 3.87
CA GLU A 291 18.87 10.90 2.79
C GLU A 291 20.33 10.49 3.02
N ALA A 292 20.85 10.65 4.24
CA ALA A 292 22.19 10.20 4.58
C ALA A 292 22.31 8.67 4.52
N ASN A 293 21.35 7.93 5.08
CA ASN A 293 21.42 6.47 5.10
C ASN A 293 21.35 5.84 3.70
N LEU A 294 20.51 6.37 2.80
CA LEU A 294 20.36 5.82 1.44
C LEU A 294 21.48 6.26 0.49
N ALA A 295 22.13 7.39 0.74
CA ALA A 295 23.28 7.83 -0.05
C ALA A 295 24.44 6.82 0.02
N ASP A 296 24.58 6.12 1.15
CA ASP A 296 25.61 5.12 1.40
C ASP A 296 25.13 3.68 1.14
N GLN A 297 24.00 3.50 0.46
CA GLN A 297 23.52 2.17 0.06
C GLN A 297 23.96 1.81 -1.36
N GLU A 298 24.37 0.55 -1.53
CA GLU A 298 24.64 -0.06 -2.84
C GLU A 298 23.57 -1.09 -3.16
N VAL A 299 23.02 -1.07 -4.37
CA VAL A 299 22.12 -2.13 -4.82
C VAL A 299 22.91 -3.37 -5.24
N PHE A 300 22.40 -4.55 -4.90
CA PHE A 300 22.92 -5.82 -5.41
C PHE A 300 21.85 -6.68 -6.07
N LEU A 301 22.31 -7.58 -6.93
CA LEU A 301 21.56 -8.68 -7.53
C LEU A 301 22.25 -10.00 -7.26
N SER A 302 21.49 -11.08 -7.17
CA SER A 302 22.02 -12.45 -7.08
C SER A 302 21.17 -13.45 -7.85
N ASN A 303 21.82 -14.49 -8.38
CA ASN A 303 21.17 -15.65 -9.00
C ASN A 303 20.76 -16.72 -7.97
N ASP A 304 21.11 -16.52 -6.70
CA ASP A 304 20.79 -17.42 -5.59
C ASP A 304 19.27 -17.46 -5.34
N SER A 305 18.71 -18.67 -5.36
CA SER A 305 17.28 -18.90 -5.22
C SER A 305 16.83 -19.11 -3.77
N THR A 306 17.73 -19.06 -2.78
CA THR A 306 17.35 -19.16 -1.38
C THR A 306 16.46 -17.99 -1.01
N LYS A 307 15.29 -18.31 -0.46
CA LYS A 307 14.35 -17.30 0.00
C LYS A 307 14.77 -16.76 1.36
N VAL A 308 14.53 -15.48 1.59
CA VAL A 308 14.76 -14.80 2.86
C VAL A 308 13.99 -15.48 4.00
N GLU A 309 12.80 -16.03 3.72
CA GLU A 309 11.98 -16.78 4.69
C GLU A 309 12.59 -18.12 5.13
N ASP A 310 13.48 -18.70 4.31
CA ASP A 310 14.16 -19.97 4.59
C ASP A 310 15.46 -19.75 5.42
N GLU A 311 15.90 -18.51 5.57
CA GLU A 311 17.11 -18.16 6.30
C GLU A 311 16.86 -17.96 7.79
N ALA A 312 17.87 -18.28 8.62
CA ALA A 312 17.80 -17.97 10.03
C ALA A 312 17.77 -16.45 10.25
N VAL A 313 16.76 -15.98 10.99
CA VAL A 313 16.57 -14.56 11.31
C VAL A 313 17.87 -13.95 11.84
N GLY A 314 18.29 -12.84 11.23
CA GLY A 314 19.52 -12.11 11.57
C GLY A 314 20.81 -12.74 11.03
N LYS A 315 20.73 -13.76 10.18
CA LYS A 315 21.87 -14.40 9.50
C LYS A 315 21.72 -14.38 7.98
N TYR A 316 21.15 -13.30 7.46
CA TYR A 316 20.96 -13.12 6.03
C TYR A 316 22.30 -13.07 5.30
N GLN A 317 22.37 -13.72 4.15
CA GLN A 317 23.55 -13.69 3.28
C GLN A 317 23.18 -13.26 1.86
N LEU A 318 24.17 -12.78 1.10
CA LEU A 318 23.96 -12.31 -0.27
C LEU A 318 23.54 -13.48 -1.18
N ALA A 319 24.25 -14.60 -1.02
CA ALA A 319 24.06 -15.84 -1.76
C ALA A 319 24.24 -17.04 -0.81
N PRO A 320 23.22 -17.37 0.00
CA PRO A 320 23.32 -18.42 1.03
C PRO A 320 23.65 -19.82 0.49
N ALA A 321 23.22 -20.14 -0.73
CA ALA A 321 23.51 -21.39 -1.42
C ALA A 321 24.79 -21.32 -2.27
N GLY A 322 25.54 -20.23 -2.20
CA GLY A 322 26.80 -20.05 -2.94
C GLY A 322 26.61 -19.60 -4.39
N GLY A 323 25.47 -18.99 -4.72
CA GLY A 323 25.28 -18.33 -6.02
C GLY A 323 26.18 -17.11 -6.22
N ASP A 324 26.18 -16.59 -7.44
CA ASP A 324 26.88 -15.37 -7.80
C ASP A 324 26.05 -14.13 -7.41
N PHE A 325 26.74 -13.02 -7.21
CA PHE A 325 26.11 -11.72 -7.01
C PHE A 325 26.92 -10.61 -7.68
N MET A 326 26.24 -9.51 -7.99
CA MET A 326 26.88 -8.31 -8.51
C MET A 326 26.30 -7.06 -7.82
N ARG A 327 27.13 -6.02 -7.70
CA ARG A 327 26.72 -4.70 -7.22
C ARG A 327 26.44 -3.80 -8.40
N LEU A 328 25.45 -2.93 -8.28
CA LEU A 328 25.05 -2.02 -9.34
C LEU A 328 25.51 -0.59 -9.02
N PRO A 329 25.91 0.19 -10.04
CA PRO A 329 25.94 1.64 -9.94
C PRO A 329 24.62 2.16 -9.36
N THR A 330 24.73 2.94 -8.28
CA THR A 330 23.59 3.28 -7.43
C THR A 330 23.40 4.79 -7.30
N SER A 331 22.15 5.25 -7.27
CA SER A 331 21.74 6.63 -7.05
C SER A 331 20.43 6.71 -6.27
N PRO A 332 20.06 7.87 -5.71
CA PRO A 332 18.71 8.07 -5.18
C PRO A 332 17.62 7.83 -6.24
N ALA A 333 16.52 7.19 -5.85
CA ALA A 333 15.35 6.95 -6.70
C ALA A 333 14.37 8.12 -6.65
N GLU A 334 14.80 9.29 -7.14
CA GLU A 334 14.04 10.56 -7.07
C GLU A 334 12.69 10.50 -7.79
N ASP A 335 12.59 9.74 -8.88
CA ASP A 335 11.36 9.56 -9.65
C ASP A 335 10.26 8.80 -8.90
N MET A 336 10.62 8.09 -7.82
CA MET A 336 9.69 7.35 -6.96
C MET A 336 9.60 7.91 -5.54
N ALA A 337 10.26 9.03 -5.26
CA ALA A 337 10.22 9.68 -3.96
C ALA A 337 8.83 10.28 -3.67
N ALA A 338 8.39 10.17 -2.42
CA ALA A 338 7.14 10.77 -1.96
C ALA A 338 7.24 11.18 -0.48
N ASP A 339 6.16 11.73 0.06
CA ASP A 339 6.07 11.95 1.50
C ASP A 339 6.27 10.62 2.24
N TRP A 340 7.26 10.59 3.15
CA TRP A 340 7.66 9.40 3.91
C TRP A 340 8.20 8.24 3.07
N ARG A 341 8.41 8.42 1.77
CA ARG A 341 9.00 7.41 0.89
C ARG A 341 10.30 7.91 0.32
N ARG A 342 11.34 7.11 0.47
CA ARG A 342 12.63 7.30 -0.18
C ARG A 342 13.06 5.99 -0.80
N GLY A 343 14.02 6.05 -1.70
CA GLY A 343 14.54 4.83 -2.29
C GLY A 343 15.85 5.03 -2.98
N VAL A 344 16.37 3.90 -3.41
CA VAL A 344 17.67 3.73 -4.01
C VAL A 344 17.49 2.95 -5.31
N LEU A 345 18.10 3.46 -6.37
CA LEU A 345 18.03 2.96 -7.74
C LEU A 345 19.40 2.40 -8.13
N GLY A 346 19.44 1.11 -8.43
CA GLY A 346 20.57 0.44 -9.06
C GLY A 346 20.31 0.29 -10.57
N VAL A 347 21.33 0.55 -11.38
CA VAL A 347 21.22 0.53 -12.85
C VAL A 347 22.37 -0.23 -13.46
N GLU A 348 22.07 -1.14 -14.41
CA GLU A 348 23.09 -1.78 -15.22
C GLU A 348 22.60 -2.14 -16.63
N VAL A 349 23.53 -2.27 -17.57
CA VAL A 349 23.28 -2.81 -18.90
C VAL A 349 22.90 -4.29 -18.76
N ALA A 350 21.78 -4.68 -19.36
CA ALA A 350 21.24 -6.02 -19.13
C ALA A 350 22.13 -7.15 -19.66
N SER A 351 22.94 -6.92 -20.70
CA SER A 351 23.90 -7.93 -21.17
C SER A 351 24.96 -8.24 -20.11
N THR A 352 25.46 -7.24 -19.38
CA THR A 352 26.42 -7.43 -18.29
C THR A 352 25.79 -8.22 -17.14
N VAL A 353 24.53 -7.92 -16.80
CA VAL A 353 23.78 -8.70 -15.80
C VAL A 353 23.61 -10.15 -16.25
N HIS A 354 23.25 -10.37 -17.53
CA HIS A 354 23.07 -11.71 -18.08
C HIS A 354 24.37 -12.52 -18.12
N GLU A 355 25.48 -11.91 -18.55
CA GLU A 355 26.80 -12.55 -18.58
C GLU A 355 27.31 -12.92 -17.17
N THR A 356 26.95 -12.13 -16.15
CA THR A 356 27.42 -12.32 -14.78
C THR A 356 26.54 -13.29 -13.99
N LEU A 357 25.22 -13.17 -14.10
CA LEU A 357 24.28 -13.90 -13.24
C LEU A 357 23.47 -14.96 -13.97
N GLU A 358 23.38 -14.91 -15.30
CA GLU A 358 22.45 -15.64 -16.18
C GLU A 358 20.97 -15.29 -15.94
N ARG A 359 20.55 -15.31 -14.66
CA ARG A 359 19.23 -15.03 -14.13
C ARG A 359 19.33 -14.28 -12.80
N VAL A 360 18.32 -13.48 -12.49
CA VAL A 360 18.16 -12.78 -11.21
C VAL A 360 17.06 -13.47 -10.40
N SER A 361 17.35 -13.82 -9.16
CA SER A 361 16.39 -14.45 -8.24
C SER A 361 16.20 -13.63 -6.96
N ARG A 362 17.21 -12.83 -6.60
CA ARG A 362 17.30 -12.10 -5.34
C ARG A 362 17.93 -10.73 -5.59
N PHE A 363 17.49 -9.75 -4.81
CA PHE A 363 17.99 -8.38 -4.90
C PHE A 363 17.88 -7.71 -3.54
N GLY A 364 18.58 -6.58 -3.37
CA GLY A 364 18.62 -5.91 -2.08
C GLY A 364 19.57 -4.73 -2.07
N THR A 365 19.81 -4.20 -0.88
CA THR A 365 20.83 -3.19 -0.64
C THR A 365 21.86 -3.63 0.39
N LEU A 366 23.07 -3.14 0.18
CA LEU A 366 24.19 -3.18 1.11
C LEU A 366 24.38 -1.79 1.74
N HIS A 367 24.76 -1.74 3.00
CA HIS A 367 25.25 -0.54 3.67
C HIS A 367 26.60 -0.89 4.30
N ASP A 368 27.67 -0.17 3.93
CA ASP A 368 29.05 -0.47 4.34
C ASP A 368 29.48 -1.94 4.07
N GLY A 369 28.94 -2.53 3.00
CA GLY A 369 29.20 -3.92 2.61
C GLY A 369 28.41 -4.98 3.40
N GLU A 370 27.60 -4.58 4.37
CA GLU A 370 26.68 -5.46 5.10
C GLU A 370 25.27 -5.38 4.50
N LEU A 371 24.51 -6.47 4.61
CA LEU A 371 23.12 -6.51 4.12
C LEU A 371 22.22 -5.57 4.93
N ALA A 372 21.58 -4.63 4.24
CA ALA A 372 20.59 -3.73 4.82
C ALA A 372 19.16 -4.18 4.51
N ILE A 373 18.88 -4.44 3.23
CA ILE A 373 17.57 -4.87 2.74
C ILE A 373 17.80 -6.06 1.81
N VAL A 374 16.92 -7.06 1.88
CA VAL A 374 16.96 -8.19 0.95
C VAL A 374 15.55 -8.67 0.64
N ASP A 375 15.32 -8.99 -0.63
CA ASP A 375 14.05 -9.43 -1.16
C ASP A 375 14.26 -10.49 -2.26
N ASN A 376 13.22 -11.27 -2.54
CA ASN A 376 13.23 -12.32 -3.54
C ASN A 376 12.19 -12.07 -4.63
N LEU A 377 12.54 -12.47 -5.84
CA LEU A 377 11.55 -12.63 -6.90
C LEU A 377 10.82 -13.97 -6.70
N GLN A 378 9.52 -14.01 -7.01
CA GLN A 378 8.72 -15.24 -6.94
C GLN A 378 9.19 -16.33 -7.92
N ALA A 379 9.89 -15.92 -8.98
CA ALA A 379 10.56 -16.81 -9.92
C ALA A 379 11.81 -16.13 -10.51
N PRO A 380 12.76 -16.88 -11.09
CA PRO A 380 13.93 -16.29 -11.71
C PRO A 380 13.60 -15.42 -12.92
N LEU A 381 14.26 -14.28 -13.01
CA LEU A 381 14.20 -13.34 -14.13
C LEU A 381 15.43 -13.50 -15.03
N VAL A 382 15.21 -13.87 -16.28
CA VAL A 382 16.22 -13.82 -17.34
C VAL A 382 16.10 -12.47 -18.06
N VAL A 383 17.22 -11.77 -18.22
CA VAL A 383 17.27 -10.38 -18.73
C VAL A 383 17.80 -10.27 -20.17
N ASP A 384 17.99 -11.40 -20.85
CA ASP A 384 18.52 -11.43 -22.21
C ASP A 384 17.65 -10.66 -23.22
N GLY A 385 18.27 -9.81 -24.04
CA GLY A 385 17.61 -8.95 -25.02
C GLY A 385 16.98 -7.68 -24.46
N LEU A 386 17.10 -7.42 -23.16
CA LEU A 386 16.87 -6.10 -22.57
C LEU A 386 18.02 -5.16 -22.90
N ALA A 387 17.75 -3.85 -22.94
CA ALA A 387 18.81 -2.86 -23.02
C ALA A 387 19.39 -2.55 -21.63
N ARG A 388 18.51 -2.46 -20.62
CA ARG A 388 18.85 -1.99 -19.28
C ARG A 388 17.96 -2.64 -18.23
N LEU A 389 18.57 -3.01 -17.12
CA LEU A 389 17.89 -3.43 -15.91
C LEU A 389 18.01 -2.33 -14.85
N GLU A 390 16.89 -2.05 -14.21
CA GLU A 390 16.80 -1.14 -13.07
C GLU A 390 16.26 -1.91 -11.87
N VAL A 391 16.79 -1.62 -10.69
CA VAL A 391 16.31 -2.17 -9.42
C VAL A 391 16.08 -1.01 -8.47
N VAL A 392 14.85 -0.84 -8.02
CA VAL A 392 14.47 0.19 -7.07
C VAL A 392 14.07 -0.46 -5.76
N LEU A 393 14.70 -0.05 -4.67
CA LEU A 393 14.32 -0.43 -3.32
C LEU A 393 13.81 0.79 -2.58
N LEU A 394 12.52 0.73 -2.23
CA LEU A 394 11.82 1.80 -1.55
C LEU A 394 11.76 1.50 -0.05
N VAL A 395 12.02 2.51 0.76
CA VAL A 395 11.77 2.52 2.20
C VAL A 395 10.63 3.48 2.46
N GLU A 396 9.57 2.98 3.08
CA GLU A 396 8.39 3.77 3.46
C GLU A 396 8.28 3.86 4.97
N GLY A 397 8.28 5.08 5.48
CA GLY A 397 8.17 5.38 6.90
C GLY A 397 6.73 5.46 7.34
N ARG A 398 6.39 4.76 8.41
CA ARG A 398 5.08 4.85 9.04
C ARG A 398 5.19 5.05 10.54
N ASN A 399 4.60 6.13 11.03
CA ASN A 399 4.45 6.31 12.47
C ASN A 399 3.29 5.43 12.95
N TYR A 400 3.46 4.69 14.06
CA TYR A 400 2.44 3.77 14.59
C TYR A 400 1.08 4.45 14.86
N GLY A 401 1.09 5.76 15.14
CA GLY A 401 -0.10 6.57 15.35
C GLY A 401 -0.79 7.10 14.08
N GLN A 402 -0.16 6.96 12.91
CA GLN A 402 -0.74 7.44 11.67
C GLN A 402 -1.78 6.43 11.14
N PRO A 403 -2.90 6.94 10.60
CA PRO A 403 -3.85 6.10 9.88
C PRO A 403 -3.13 5.26 8.82
N ARG A 404 -3.48 3.97 8.73
CA ARG A 404 -3.07 3.08 7.64
C ARG A 404 -3.30 3.69 6.25
N GLN A 405 -2.32 3.49 5.37
CA GLN A 405 -2.31 3.95 3.97
C GLN A 405 -1.87 2.85 3.00
N ASP A 406 -1.18 1.86 3.55
CA ASP A 406 -0.69 0.63 2.97
C ASP A 406 -1.79 -0.44 2.94
N PHE A 407 -2.36 -0.68 1.76
CA PHE A 407 -3.39 -1.68 1.53
C PHE A 407 -2.96 -2.63 0.41
N GLU A 408 -3.54 -3.83 0.36
CA GLU A 408 -3.47 -4.72 -0.80
C GLU A 408 -3.98 -3.99 -2.05
N THR A 409 -3.39 -4.38 -3.17
CA THR A 409 -3.71 -3.82 -4.49
C THR A 409 -4.99 -4.42 -4.99
#